data_AF-A0A518H2U0-F1
#
_entry.id   AF-A0A518H2U0-F1
#
_cell.length_a   1.000
_cell.length_b   1.000
_cell.length_c   1.000
_cell.angle_alpha   90.00
_cell.angle_beta   90.00
_cell.angle_gamma   90.00
#
_symmetry.space_group_name_H-M   'P 1'
#
loop_
_entity.id
_entity.type
_entity.pdbx_description
1 polymer ?
#
loop_
_entity_poly.entity_id
_entity_poly.type
_entity_poly.pdbx_seq_one_letter_code
_entity_poly.pdbx_strand_id
1 'polypeptide(L)'
;MTAPDAEPDEEEAASLASVETEIRQMLGLFDAPSFARRGQDLESSLSRLHGRCSAARAGMLEFVHLRLRQWAAVATGQDDWSDAFDGPVADLWTLSGSKEPPRWADQPAPGRRRRAVARDLAASVERFNRRWARFVEELDLGPVNRRIEDYNRYYVLEKECALGSHRIAARLFRPVDPLSADDLLARHPPLPTPRPIS
;
A
#
# COMPACT_ATOMS: atom_id res chain seq x y z
N MET A 1 -2.38 29.82 -35.30
CA MET A 1 -3.77 29.40 -35.06
C MET A 1 -3.75 28.55 -33.81
N THR A 2 -4.06 29.16 -32.67
CA THR A 2 -4.05 28.53 -31.35
C THR A 2 -5.51 28.33 -30.96
N ALA A 3 -5.93 27.10 -30.71
CA ALA A 3 -7.28 26.79 -30.25
C ALA A 3 -7.47 27.33 -28.82
N PRO A 4 -8.64 27.87 -28.45
CA PRO A 4 -8.92 28.24 -27.07
C PRO A 4 -9.24 26.98 -26.26
N ASP A 5 -8.48 26.74 -25.20
CA ASP A 5 -8.85 25.85 -24.11
C ASP A 5 -10.13 26.40 -23.47
N ALA A 6 -11.22 25.64 -23.55
CA ALA A 6 -12.46 25.93 -22.84
C ALA A 6 -12.29 25.49 -21.38
N GLU A 7 -11.98 26.44 -20.50
CA GLU A 7 -12.16 26.23 -19.07
C GLU A 7 -13.65 25.97 -18.78
N PRO A 8 -13.98 25.05 -17.87
CA PRO A 8 -15.37 24.79 -17.52
C PRO A 8 -15.97 26.03 -16.85
N ASP A 9 -17.05 26.56 -17.43
CA ASP A 9 -17.79 27.72 -16.92
C ASP A 9 -18.08 27.57 -15.42
N GLU A 10 -17.72 28.61 -14.64
CA GLU A 10 -17.90 28.65 -13.17
C GLU A 10 -19.37 28.42 -12.75
N GLU A 11 -20.32 28.77 -13.61
CA GLU A 11 -21.76 28.51 -13.42
C GLU A 11 -22.10 27.01 -13.48
N GLU A 12 -21.42 26.23 -14.32
CA GLU A 12 -21.60 24.77 -14.39
C GLU A 12 -21.04 24.12 -13.11
N ALA A 13 -19.90 24.60 -12.59
CA ALA A 13 -19.32 24.13 -11.33
C ALA A 13 -20.20 24.44 -10.10
N ALA A 14 -20.78 25.63 -10.04
CA ALA A 14 -21.70 26.04 -8.97
C ALA A 14 -23.02 25.26 -9.01
N SER A 15 -23.57 25.02 -10.21
CA SER A 15 -24.75 24.19 -10.41
C SER A 15 -24.51 22.74 -9.95
N LEU A 16 -23.32 22.19 -10.23
CA LEU A 16 -22.94 20.84 -9.81
C LEU A 16 -22.80 20.69 -8.30
N ALA A 17 -22.19 21.66 -7.62
CA ALA A 17 -22.11 21.68 -6.16
C ALA A 17 -23.51 21.76 -5.53
N SER A 18 -24.43 22.50 -6.15
CA SER A 18 -25.83 22.59 -5.75
C SER A 18 -26.54 21.24 -5.88
N VAL A 19 -26.42 20.57 -7.04
CA VAL A 19 -27.02 19.24 -7.28
C VAL A 19 -26.42 18.17 -6.36
N GLU A 20 -25.11 18.20 -6.10
CA GLU A 20 -24.47 17.26 -5.16
C GLU A 20 -24.95 17.48 -3.71
N THR A 21 -25.23 18.73 -3.33
CA THR A 21 -25.78 19.08 -2.02
C THR A 21 -27.24 18.67 -1.90
N GLU A 22 -28.04 18.85 -2.95
CA GLU A 22 -29.45 18.46 -3.02
C GLU A 22 -29.61 16.93 -3.02
N ILE A 23 -28.73 16.22 -3.74
CA ILE A 23 -28.60 14.75 -3.67
C ILE A 23 -28.20 14.34 -2.25
N ARG A 24 -27.20 14.96 -1.61
CA ARG A 24 -26.84 14.64 -0.21
C ARG A 24 -28.00 14.87 0.76
N GLN A 25 -28.81 15.92 0.57
CA GLN A 25 -29.97 16.22 1.40
C GLN A 25 -31.12 15.22 1.18
N MET A 26 -31.40 14.81 -0.07
CA MET A 26 -32.39 13.77 -0.36
C MET A 26 -31.94 12.37 0.09
N LEU A 27 -30.63 12.08 0.03
CA LEU A 27 -30.04 10.83 0.52
C LEU A 27 -29.93 10.73 2.04
N GLY A 28 -30.19 11.81 2.77
CA GLY A 28 -30.34 11.76 4.23
C GLY A 28 -31.62 11.09 4.71
N LEU A 29 -32.60 10.87 3.80
CA LEU A 29 -33.94 10.34 4.10
C LEU A 29 -34.19 8.93 3.54
N PHE A 30 -33.33 8.43 2.64
CA PHE A 30 -33.43 7.12 2.00
C PHE A 30 -32.07 6.40 2.01
N ASP A 31 -32.07 5.07 1.89
CA ASP A 31 -30.83 4.31 1.69
C ASP A 31 -30.03 4.86 0.49
N ALA A 32 -28.70 4.78 0.57
CA ALA A 32 -27.83 5.27 -0.50
C ALA A 32 -28.15 4.57 -1.84
N PRO A 33 -28.08 5.29 -2.99
CA PRO A 33 -28.37 4.70 -4.30
C PRO A 33 -27.45 3.51 -4.59
N SER A 34 -27.90 2.58 -5.42
CA SER A 34 -27.14 1.36 -5.73
C SER A 34 -25.72 1.63 -6.20
N PHE A 35 -25.51 2.65 -7.06
CA PHE A 35 -24.16 3.01 -7.51
C PHE A 35 -23.27 3.49 -6.35
N ALA A 36 -23.82 4.27 -5.42
CA ALA A 36 -23.07 4.78 -4.27
C ALA A 36 -22.65 3.64 -3.33
N ARG A 37 -23.58 2.71 -3.03
CA ARG A 37 -23.28 1.50 -2.26
C ARG A 37 -22.22 0.65 -2.93
N ARG A 38 -22.28 0.47 -4.25
CA ARG A 38 -21.29 -0.28 -5.02
C ARG A 38 -19.89 0.33 -4.92
N GLY A 39 -19.79 1.66 -5.02
CA GLY A 39 -18.54 2.38 -4.80
C GLY A 39 -17.99 2.15 -3.40
N GLN A 40 -18.83 2.33 -2.37
CA GLN A 40 -18.47 2.11 -0.96
C GLN A 40 -18.05 0.67 -0.67
N ASP A 41 -18.73 -0.31 -1.26
CA ASP A 41 -18.44 -1.74 -1.10
C ASP A 41 -17.09 -2.10 -1.71
N LEU A 42 -16.78 -1.56 -2.89
CA LEU A 42 -15.47 -1.73 -3.53
C LEU A 42 -14.37 -1.10 -2.66
N GLU A 43 -14.53 0.16 -2.27
CA GLU A 43 -13.55 0.88 -1.44
C GLU A 43 -13.31 0.17 -0.10
N SER A 44 -14.37 -0.27 0.55
CA SER A 44 -14.29 -1.05 1.79
C SER A 44 -13.56 -2.37 1.59
N SER A 45 -13.79 -3.05 0.47
CA SER A 45 -13.14 -4.32 0.16
C SER A 45 -11.64 -4.15 -0.10
N LEU A 46 -11.26 -3.12 -0.87
CA LEU A 46 -9.86 -2.77 -1.11
C LEU A 46 -9.14 -2.36 0.19
N SER A 47 -9.79 -1.54 1.02
CA SER A 47 -9.25 -1.11 2.31
C SER A 47 -9.01 -2.29 3.25
N ARG A 48 -9.95 -3.26 3.31
CA ARG A 48 -9.79 -4.48 4.11
C ARG A 48 -8.65 -5.36 3.59
N LEU A 49 -8.53 -5.52 2.27
CA LEU A 49 -7.43 -6.28 1.65
C LEU A 49 -6.08 -5.68 2.02
N HIS A 50 -5.90 -4.37 1.82
CA HIS A 50 -4.65 -3.70 2.17
C HIS A 50 -4.40 -3.68 3.69
N GLY A 51 -5.44 -3.53 4.51
CA GLY A 51 -5.33 -3.65 5.96
C GLY A 51 -4.82 -5.01 6.40
N ARG A 52 -5.33 -6.10 5.78
CA ARG A 52 -4.84 -7.46 6.01
C ARG A 52 -3.39 -7.64 5.59
N CYS A 53 -3.00 -7.11 4.41
CA CYS A 53 -1.61 -7.13 3.95
C CYS A 53 -0.68 -6.40 4.93
N SER A 54 -1.04 -5.18 5.33
CA SER A 54 -0.26 -4.37 6.28
C SER A 54 -0.08 -5.09 7.62
N ALA A 55 -1.16 -5.65 8.18
CA ALA A 55 -1.12 -6.37 9.45
C ALA A 55 -0.27 -7.64 9.37
N ALA A 56 -0.44 -8.44 8.31
CA ALA A 56 0.36 -9.64 8.09
C ALA A 56 1.85 -9.31 7.92
N ARG A 57 2.17 -8.29 7.10
CA ARG A 57 3.53 -7.83 6.88
C ARG A 57 4.18 -7.36 8.18
N ALA A 58 3.48 -6.54 8.97
CA ALA A 58 3.97 -6.07 10.27
C ALA A 58 4.31 -7.24 11.21
N GLY A 59 3.41 -8.21 11.36
CA GLY A 59 3.65 -9.38 12.20
C GLY A 59 4.84 -10.24 11.74
N MET A 60 5.11 -10.33 10.44
CA MET A 60 6.27 -11.06 9.91
C MET A 60 7.59 -10.30 10.10
N LEU A 61 7.55 -8.97 10.25
CA LEU A 61 8.73 -8.12 10.40
C LEU A 61 9.32 -8.12 11.81
N GLU A 62 8.60 -8.61 12.83
CA GLU A 62 9.07 -8.67 14.22
C GLU A 62 10.47 -9.30 14.36
N PHE A 63 10.71 -10.41 13.63
CA PHE A 63 12.03 -11.06 13.64
C PHE A 63 13.11 -10.25 12.92
N VAL A 64 12.73 -9.45 11.91
CA VAL A 64 13.67 -8.53 11.25
C VAL A 64 14.01 -7.38 12.20
N HIS A 65 13.03 -6.78 12.88
CA HIS A 65 13.26 -5.74 13.89
C HIS A 65 14.15 -6.23 15.04
N LEU A 66 13.94 -7.47 15.50
CA LEU A 66 14.85 -8.09 16.47
C LEU A 66 16.29 -8.15 15.97
N ARG A 67 16.52 -8.59 14.72
CA ARG A 67 17.87 -8.67 14.14
C ARG A 67 18.48 -7.29 13.85
N LEU A 68 17.67 -6.31 13.46
CA LEU A 68 18.11 -4.92 13.32
C LEU A 68 18.58 -4.35 14.66
N ARG A 69 17.86 -4.62 15.76
CA ARG A 69 18.30 -4.23 17.11
C ARG A 69 19.61 -4.91 17.52
N GLN A 70 19.77 -6.20 17.19
CA GLN A 70 21.04 -6.90 17.43
C GLN A 70 22.19 -6.31 16.63
N TRP A 71 21.92 -5.87 15.39
CA TRP A 71 22.89 -5.16 14.57
C TRP A 71 23.28 -3.82 15.20
N ALA A 72 22.30 -3.01 15.64
CA ALA A 72 22.57 -1.75 16.33
C ALA A 72 23.41 -1.95 17.60
N ALA A 73 23.22 -3.06 18.32
CA ALA A 73 24.00 -3.40 19.51
C ALA A 73 25.46 -3.80 19.23
N VAL A 74 25.88 -3.96 17.97
CA VAL A 74 27.26 -4.32 17.59
C VAL A 74 27.93 -3.31 16.66
N ALA A 75 27.17 -2.35 16.15
CA ALA A 75 27.61 -1.28 15.27
C ALA A 75 27.53 0.08 15.98
N THR A 76 28.37 1.03 15.59
CA THR A 76 28.44 2.37 16.20
C THR A 76 27.59 3.43 15.52
N GLY A 77 26.95 3.09 14.39
CA GLY A 77 26.12 4.01 13.65
C GLY A 77 25.52 3.40 12.38
N GLN A 78 24.72 4.20 11.68
CA GLN A 78 24.03 3.81 10.46
C GLN A 78 25.01 3.50 9.30
N ASP A 79 26.17 4.15 9.28
CA ASP A 79 27.22 3.98 8.28
C ASP A 79 28.25 2.89 8.64
N ASP A 80 28.14 2.27 9.83
CA ASP A 80 29.10 1.28 10.33
C ASP A 80 28.79 -0.14 9.80
N TRP A 81 28.71 -0.29 8.48
CA TRP A 81 28.35 -1.54 7.79
C TRP A 81 29.47 -2.18 6.95
N SER A 82 30.48 -1.42 6.54
CA SER A 82 31.47 -1.82 5.52
C SER A 82 32.30 -3.06 5.86
N ASP A 83 32.46 -3.40 7.14
CA ASP A 83 33.21 -4.59 7.56
C ASP A 83 32.36 -5.87 7.61
N ALA A 84 31.04 -5.75 7.40
CA ALA A 84 30.09 -6.84 7.56
C ALA A 84 29.13 -7.03 6.38
N PHE A 85 28.91 -6.02 5.55
CA PHE A 85 28.00 -6.06 4.40
C PHE A 85 28.63 -5.46 3.13
N ASP A 86 28.21 -5.95 1.97
CA ASP A 86 28.63 -5.45 0.65
C ASP A 86 27.97 -4.12 0.25
N GLY A 87 27.09 -3.58 1.10
CA GLY A 87 26.39 -2.32 0.85
C GLY A 87 25.65 -1.79 2.09
N PRO A 88 25.13 -0.56 2.02
CA PRO A 88 24.41 0.07 3.12
C PRO A 88 23.18 -0.74 3.55
N VAL A 89 22.98 -0.83 4.86
CA VAL A 89 21.81 -1.49 5.48
C VAL A 89 20.87 -0.52 6.19
N ALA A 90 21.20 0.77 6.11
CA ALA A 90 20.45 1.92 6.62
C ALA A 90 18.94 1.86 6.30
N ASP A 91 18.61 1.63 5.02
CA ASP A 91 17.23 1.71 4.52
C ASP A 91 16.32 0.63 5.11
N LEU A 92 16.88 -0.46 5.64
CA LEU A 92 16.10 -1.53 6.27
C LEU A 92 15.31 -1.04 7.48
N TRP A 93 15.82 -0.04 8.22
CA TRP A 93 15.10 0.55 9.34
C TRP A 93 13.81 1.24 8.88
N THR A 94 13.90 2.05 7.82
CA THR A 94 12.77 2.77 7.24
C THR A 94 11.79 1.83 6.55
N LEU A 95 12.28 0.92 5.70
CA LEU A 95 11.46 0.01 4.90
C LEU A 95 10.75 -1.06 5.74
N SER A 96 11.32 -1.42 6.89
CA SER A 96 10.68 -2.29 7.87
C SER A 96 9.65 -1.57 8.76
N GLY A 97 9.55 -0.24 8.67
CA GLY A 97 8.62 0.54 9.48
C GLY A 97 8.92 0.50 10.98
N SER A 98 10.19 0.31 11.37
CA SER A 98 10.60 0.34 12.78
C SER A 98 10.27 1.71 13.38
N LYS A 99 9.43 1.73 14.42
CA LYS A 99 9.06 2.97 15.13
C LYS A 99 10.09 3.39 16.16
N GLU A 100 10.84 2.43 16.69
CA GLU A 100 11.87 2.69 17.69
C GLU A 100 13.18 3.10 16.99
N PRO A 101 13.83 4.19 17.44
CA PRO A 101 15.14 4.56 16.92
C PRO A 101 16.19 3.51 17.35
N PRO A 102 17.18 3.21 16.48
CA PRO A 102 18.25 2.28 16.82
C PRO A 102 19.07 2.81 18.00
N ARG A 103 19.44 1.91 18.90
CA ARG A 103 20.40 2.18 19.98
C ARG A 103 21.74 1.59 19.58
N TRP A 104 22.62 2.44 19.08
CA TRP A 104 23.96 2.07 18.64
C TRP A 104 24.87 1.76 19.82
N ALA A 105 25.86 0.91 19.61
CA ALA A 105 26.90 0.64 20.60
C ALA A 105 27.89 1.81 20.68
N ASP A 106 28.42 2.08 21.87
CA ASP A 106 29.47 3.10 22.06
C ASP A 106 30.79 2.71 21.38
N GLN A 107 31.03 1.41 21.22
CA GLN A 107 32.23 0.85 20.59
C GLN A 107 31.85 -0.32 19.67
N PRO A 108 32.54 -0.48 18.53
CA PRO A 108 32.24 -1.56 17.61
C PRO A 108 32.60 -2.91 18.23
N ALA A 109 31.72 -3.89 18.06
CA ALA A 109 32.04 -5.24 18.51
C ALA A 109 33.15 -5.87 17.65
N PRO A 110 33.82 -6.94 18.13
CA PRO A 110 34.81 -7.65 17.32
C PRO A 110 34.25 -8.11 15.97
N GLY A 111 35.04 -8.00 14.89
CA GLY A 111 34.57 -8.26 13.52
C GLY A 111 33.91 -9.62 13.33
N ARG A 112 34.38 -10.68 14.00
CA ARG A 112 33.74 -12.01 13.98
C ARG A 112 32.30 -11.98 14.48
N ARG A 113 32.02 -11.22 15.55
CA ARG A 113 30.67 -11.05 16.10
C ARG A 113 29.80 -10.21 15.16
N ARG A 114 30.33 -9.12 14.60
CA ARG A 114 29.63 -8.29 13.61
C ARG A 114 29.21 -9.11 12.39
N ARG A 115 30.13 -9.88 11.79
CA ARG A 115 29.82 -10.78 10.67
C ARG A 115 28.78 -11.85 11.01
N ALA A 116 28.81 -12.39 12.23
CA ALA A 116 27.79 -13.35 12.67
C ALA A 116 26.39 -12.71 12.73
N VAL A 117 26.28 -11.52 13.34
CA VAL A 117 25.01 -10.77 13.41
C VAL A 117 24.53 -10.34 12.02
N ALA A 118 25.45 -9.94 11.14
CA ALA A 118 25.14 -9.57 9.76
C ALA A 118 24.54 -10.73 8.96
N ARG A 119 25.13 -11.93 9.06
CA ARG A 119 24.56 -13.15 8.47
C ARG A 119 23.19 -13.49 9.02
N ASP A 120 22.99 -13.35 10.33
CA ASP A 120 21.70 -13.59 10.96
C ASP A 120 20.63 -12.60 10.49
N LEU A 121 20.98 -11.31 10.31
CA LEU A 121 20.11 -10.28 9.77
C LEU A 121 19.72 -10.60 8.32
N ALA A 122 20.69 -10.88 7.45
CA ALA A 122 20.45 -11.24 6.06
C ALA A 122 19.52 -12.46 5.94
N ALA A 123 19.81 -13.53 6.70
CA ALA A 123 18.97 -14.72 6.71
C ALA A 123 17.54 -14.44 7.24
N SER A 124 17.38 -13.48 8.17
CA SER A 124 16.06 -13.06 8.66
C SER A 124 15.26 -12.34 7.59
N VAL A 125 15.91 -11.41 6.87
CA VAL A 125 15.30 -10.66 5.76
C VAL A 125 14.89 -11.62 4.63
N GLU A 126 15.74 -12.58 4.26
CA GLU A 126 15.43 -13.55 3.22
C GLU A 126 14.24 -14.45 3.60
N ARG A 127 14.20 -14.92 4.86
CA ARG A 127 13.05 -15.69 5.38
C ARG A 127 11.77 -14.87 5.38
N PHE A 128 11.85 -13.59 5.76
CA PHE A 128 10.72 -12.67 5.67
C PHE A 128 10.23 -12.57 4.22
N ASN A 129 11.11 -12.26 3.27
CA ASN A 129 10.76 -12.09 1.86
C ASN A 129 10.10 -13.34 1.27
N ARG A 130 10.66 -14.53 1.53
CA ARG A 130 10.09 -15.79 1.06
C ARG A 130 8.70 -16.05 1.65
N ARG A 131 8.52 -15.79 2.96
CA ARG A 131 7.22 -15.97 3.63
C ARG A 131 6.20 -14.94 3.13
N TRP A 132 6.65 -13.70 2.91
CA TRP A 132 5.81 -12.62 2.42
C TRP A 132 5.32 -12.87 0.99
N ALA A 133 6.21 -13.23 0.07
CA ALA A 133 5.86 -13.59 -1.30
C ALA A 133 4.82 -14.72 -1.32
N ARG A 134 5.09 -15.81 -0.59
CA ARG A 134 4.16 -16.93 -0.46
C ARG A 134 2.79 -16.50 0.10
N PHE A 135 2.78 -15.67 1.14
CA PHE A 135 1.53 -15.15 1.70
C PHE A 135 0.71 -14.38 0.66
N VAL A 136 1.35 -13.52 -0.13
CA VAL A 136 0.68 -12.74 -1.17
C VAL A 136 0.17 -13.63 -2.30
N GLU A 137 0.96 -14.62 -2.73
CA GLU A 137 0.57 -15.60 -3.75
C GLU A 137 -0.62 -16.47 -3.32
N GLU A 138 -0.74 -16.78 -2.02
CA GLU A 138 -1.83 -17.58 -1.45
C GLU A 138 -3.11 -16.75 -1.16
N LEU A 139 -3.10 -15.42 -1.35
CA LEU A 139 -4.31 -14.60 -1.16
C LEU A 139 -5.32 -14.86 -2.28
N ASP A 140 -6.54 -15.23 -1.90
CA ASP A 140 -7.67 -15.28 -2.83
C ASP A 140 -8.14 -13.85 -3.18
N LEU A 141 -7.71 -13.37 -4.35
CA LEU A 141 -8.12 -12.08 -4.91
C LEU A 141 -9.46 -12.17 -5.65
N GLY A 142 -9.99 -13.37 -5.91
CA GLY A 142 -11.22 -13.58 -6.68
C GLY A 142 -12.42 -12.79 -6.16
N PRO A 143 -12.73 -12.81 -4.85
CA PRO A 143 -13.82 -12.02 -4.28
C PRO A 143 -13.68 -10.50 -4.44
N VAL A 144 -12.46 -9.96 -4.46
CA VAL A 144 -12.22 -8.52 -4.65
C VAL A 144 -12.29 -8.17 -6.13
N ASN A 145 -11.68 -8.98 -6.98
CA ASN A 145 -11.72 -8.79 -8.43
C ASN A 145 -13.14 -8.89 -9.01
N ARG A 146 -14.00 -9.75 -8.46
CA ARG A 146 -15.43 -9.75 -8.82
C ARG A 146 -16.12 -8.42 -8.47
N ARG A 147 -15.78 -7.81 -7.33
CA ARG A 147 -16.33 -6.48 -6.97
C ARG A 147 -15.80 -5.38 -7.87
N ILE A 148 -14.54 -5.46 -8.29
CA ILE A 148 -13.95 -4.55 -9.28
C ILE A 148 -14.70 -4.68 -10.62
N GLU A 149 -14.92 -5.91 -11.08
CA GLU A 149 -15.68 -6.17 -12.31
C GLU A 149 -17.10 -5.61 -12.22
N ASP A 150 -17.81 -5.91 -11.14
CA ASP A 150 -19.16 -5.41 -10.88
C ASP A 150 -19.21 -3.88 -10.83
N TYR A 151 -18.24 -3.24 -10.17
CA TYR A 151 -18.10 -1.78 -10.16
C TYR A 151 -17.91 -1.24 -11.56
N ASN A 152 -16.94 -1.77 -12.29
CA ASN A 152 -16.61 -1.32 -13.65
C ASN A 152 -17.80 -1.47 -14.60
N ARG A 153 -18.57 -2.54 -14.44
CA ARG A 153 -19.70 -2.87 -15.32
C ARG A 153 -20.97 -2.08 -15.00
N TYR A 154 -21.31 -1.93 -13.73
CA TYR A 154 -22.64 -1.46 -13.33
C TYR A 154 -22.67 -0.05 -12.77
N TYR A 155 -21.56 0.49 -12.26
CA TYR A 155 -21.56 1.77 -11.55
C TYR A 155 -22.10 2.92 -12.40
N VAL A 156 -21.61 3.07 -13.64
CA VAL A 156 -22.05 4.15 -14.54
C VAL A 156 -23.51 3.97 -14.95
N LEU A 157 -23.92 2.73 -15.24
CA LEU A 157 -25.31 2.43 -15.62
C LEU A 157 -26.29 2.77 -14.50
N GLU A 158 -25.98 2.38 -13.26
CA GLU A 158 -26.80 2.69 -12.09
C GLU A 158 -26.84 4.19 -11.80
N LYS A 159 -25.70 4.88 -11.96
CA LYS A 159 -25.61 6.34 -11.80
C LYS A 159 -26.40 7.07 -12.91
N GLU A 160 -26.39 6.56 -14.13
CA GLU A 160 -27.18 7.10 -15.25
C GLU A 160 -28.68 6.97 -15.00
N CYS A 161 -29.15 5.80 -14.53
CA CYS A 161 -30.55 5.62 -14.16
C CYS A 161 -31.00 6.59 -13.06
N ALA A 162 -30.13 6.91 -12.11
CA ALA A 162 -30.44 7.84 -11.03
C ALA A 162 -30.45 9.31 -11.48
N LEU A 163 -29.54 9.70 -12.39
CA LEU A 163 -29.36 11.10 -12.81
C LEU A 163 -30.10 11.46 -14.10
N GLY A 164 -30.62 10.46 -14.84
CA GLY A 164 -31.28 10.66 -16.12
C GLY A 164 -30.35 11.15 -17.25
N SER A 165 -29.03 11.08 -17.06
CA SER A 165 -28.05 11.59 -18.03
C SER A 165 -26.75 10.80 -18.03
N HIS A 166 -26.43 10.17 -19.16
CA HIS A 166 -25.16 9.47 -19.36
C HIS A 166 -23.94 10.40 -19.19
N ARG A 167 -24.00 11.61 -19.75
CA ARG A 167 -22.90 12.60 -19.71
C ARG A 167 -22.51 12.92 -18.27
N ILE A 168 -23.50 13.12 -17.40
CA ILE A 168 -23.28 13.44 -15.98
C ILE A 168 -22.84 12.17 -15.21
N ALA A 169 -23.41 11.01 -15.54
CA ALA A 169 -23.07 9.75 -14.90
C ALA A 169 -21.62 9.32 -15.15
N ALA A 170 -21.17 9.36 -16.40
CA ALA A 170 -19.80 8.97 -16.79
C ALA A 170 -18.73 9.96 -16.27
N ARG A 171 -19.12 11.19 -15.93
CA ARG A 171 -18.17 12.20 -15.41
C ARG A 171 -17.49 11.68 -14.13
N LEU A 172 -16.17 11.77 -14.11
CA LEU A 172 -15.26 11.33 -13.04
C LEU A 172 -15.24 9.82 -12.76
N PHE A 173 -15.94 9.00 -13.53
CA PHE A 173 -15.79 7.55 -13.44
C PHE A 173 -14.39 7.13 -13.89
N ARG A 174 -13.73 6.28 -13.11
CA ARG A 174 -12.45 5.68 -13.45
C ARG A 174 -12.57 4.17 -13.25
N PRO A 175 -12.42 3.37 -14.31
CA PRO A 175 -12.37 1.93 -14.14
C PRO A 175 -11.16 1.55 -13.29
N VAL A 176 -11.31 0.49 -12.52
CA VAL A 176 -10.25 -0.07 -11.66
C VAL A 176 -9.75 -1.36 -12.30
N ASP A 177 -8.44 -1.50 -12.46
CA ASP A 177 -7.88 -2.73 -13.01
C ASP A 177 -8.02 -3.90 -12.03
N PRO A 178 -8.19 -5.14 -12.51
CA PRO A 178 -8.16 -6.32 -11.66
C PRO A 178 -6.83 -6.40 -10.91
N LEU A 179 -6.88 -6.74 -9.62
CA LEU A 179 -5.69 -6.88 -8.80
C LEU A 179 -4.98 -8.19 -9.07
N SER A 180 -3.66 -8.12 -9.08
CA SER A 180 -2.72 -9.24 -9.10
C SER A 180 -1.90 -9.31 -7.81
N ALA A 181 -1.17 -10.42 -7.63
CA ALA A 181 -0.18 -10.53 -6.57
C ALA A 181 0.94 -9.49 -6.73
N ASP A 182 1.34 -9.17 -7.96
CA ASP A 182 2.38 -8.19 -8.26
C ASP A 182 1.97 -6.78 -7.82
N ASP A 183 0.70 -6.40 -7.98
CA ASP A 183 0.17 -5.12 -7.49
C ASP A 183 0.29 -5.01 -5.96
N LEU A 184 0.01 -6.12 -5.25
CA LEU A 184 0.16 -6.17 -3.81
C LEU A 184 1.63 -6.10 -3.39
N LEU A 185 2.54 -6.76 -4.11
CA LEU A 185 3.98 -6.66 -3.86
C LEU A 185 4.53 -5.27 -4.19
N ALA A 186 4.03 -4.60 -5.23
CA ALA A 186 4.41 -3.21 -5.53
C ALA A 186 3.96 -2.27 -4.41
N ARG A 187 2.74 -2.45 -3.88
CA ARG A 187 2.21 -1.61 -2.80
C ARG A 187 2.84 -1.92 -1.43
N HIS A 188 3.17 -3.19 -1.18
CA HIS A 188 3.71 -3.70 0.07
C HIS A 188 5.01 -4.46 -0.21
N PRO A 189 6.11 -3.75 -0.50
CA PRO A 189 7.30 -4.35 -1.06
C PRO A 189 8.01 -5.30 -0.10
N PRO A 190 8.68 -6.34 -0.65
CA PRO A 190 9.68 -7.08 0.08
C PRO A 190 10.82 -6.15 0.50
N LEU A 191 11.64 -6.61 1.45
CA LEU A 191 12.81 -5.85 1.89
C LEU A 191 14.00 -6.14 0.97
N PRO A 192 14.89 -5.16 0.72
CA PRO A 192 16.16 -5.43 0.04
C PRO A 192 16.97 -6.41 0.90
N THR A 193 17.47 -7.50 0.30
CA THR A 193 18.23 -8.50 1.05
C THR A 193 19.69 -8.06 1.18
N PRO A 194 20.18 -7.76 2.40
CA PRO A 194 21.56 -7.35 2.57
C PRO A 194 22.49 -8.54 2.31
N ARG A 195 23.65 -8.29 1.70
CA ARG A 195 24.67 -9.31 1.41
C ARG A 195 25.80 -9.21 2.43
N PRO A 196 25.97 -10.20 3.32
CA PRO A 196 27.08 -10.21 4.27
C PRO A 196 28.41 -10.50 3.56
N ILE A 197 29.48 -9.85 3.98
CA ILE A 197 30.84 -10.17 3.52
C ILE A 197 31.25 -11.54 4.09
N SER A 198 31.81 -12.39 3.22
CA SER A 198 32.32 -13.73 3.54
C SER A 198 33.46 -13.72 4.55
#